data_AF-A0AAV7JZ02-F1
#
_entry.id   AF-A0AAV7JZ02-F1
#
_cell.length_a   1.000
_cell.length_b   1.000
_cell.length_c   1.000
_cell.angle_alpha   90.00
_cell.angle_beta   90.00
_cell.angle_gamma   90.00
#
_symmetry.space_group_name_H-M   'P 1'
#
loop_
_entity.id
_entity.type
_entity.pdbx_description
1 polymer ?
#
loop_
_entity_poly.entity_id
_entity_poly.type
_entity_poly.pdbx_seq_one_letter_code
_entity_poly.pdbx_strand_id
1 'polypeptide(L)'
;MSKCGDIPSENVDADKTTGKKRKFCTDEDMSDHEDEVEKVESSRKKAKIESFVTVLDGGMGRELDVNYPDLDFKDIWSAAHLLNQPGSVYHAHLSFISAGAEVITTSNYACVPAFLAKMDITDKMYDLIKVSGEQAQKAKISFENSSSIRVAGSIPPYGFSYMGMKIPDNSEIISSYAKIAIHTLTNFYARLCLALTRL
;
A
#
# COMPACT_ATOMS: atom_id res chain seq x y z
N MET A 1 39.54 -0.06 64.30
CA MET A 1 39.05 -1.43 64.60
C MET A 1 38.31 -1.88 63.35
N SER A 2 38.95 -2.67 62.48
CA SER A 2 38.86 -4.14 62.41
C SER A 2 37.46 -4.59 61.96
N LYS A 3 37.20 -5.37 60.91
CA LYS A 3 37.99 -6.11 59.91
C LYS A 3 36.96 -6.63 58.88
N CYS A 4 37.37 -6.84 57.62
CA CYS A 4 36.68 -7.74 56.69
C CYS A 4 36.48 -9.13 57.31
N GLY A 5 35.35 -9.77 57.01
CA GLY A 5 35.07 -11.18 57.34
C GLY A 5 34.49 -11.90 56.13
N ASP A 6 35.36 -12.66 55.47
CA ASP A 6 35.25 -13.99 54.85
C ASP A 6 34.01 -14.42 54.04
N ILE A 7 34.33 -14.95 52.86
CA ILE A 7 33.51 -15.71 51.92
C ILE A 7 33.48 -17.19 52.38
N PRO A 8 32.33 -17.90 52.28
CA PRO A 8 32.35 -19.33 52.05
C PRO A 8 32.17 -19.63 50.55
N SER A 9 33.19 -20.30 50.02
CA SER A 9 33.14 -21.13 48.83
C SER A 9 32.00 -22.15 48.90
N GLU A 10 31.34 -22.44 47.77
CA GLU A 10 31.21 -23.82 47.23
C GLU A 10 30.44 -23.88 45.90
N ASN A 11 31.12 -24.44 44.89
CA ASN A 11 30.68 -25.34 43.81
C ASN A 11 29.38 -24.99 43.05
N VAL A 12 29.37 -24.41 41.84
CA VAL A 12 29.97 -24.83 40.55
C VAL A 12 29.76 -26.31 40.24
N ASP A 13 28.57 -26.62 39.72
CA ASP A 13 28.36 -27.81 38.89
C ASP A 13 29.10 -27.64 37.56
N ALA A 14 29.94 -28.62 37.29
CA ALA A 14 30.77 -28.71 36.12
C ALA A 14 29.98 -29.26 34.92
N ASP A 15 29.77 -28.44 33.89
CA ASP A 15 29.62 -28.96 32.54
C ASP A 15 31.00 -29.01 31.87
N LYS A 16 31.58 -30.20 31.89
CA LYS A 16 32.81 -30.56 31.20
C LYS A 16 32.46 -30.93 29.76
N THR A 17 32.28 -29.94 28.89
CA THR A 17 32.46 -30.20 27.46
C THR A 17 32.95 -28.95 26.70
N THR A 18 34.16 -29.07 26.13
CA THR A 18 34.91 -28.11 25.28
C THR A 18 35.76 -27.05 26.01
N GLY A 19 37.07 -27.28 26.03
CA GLY A 19 38.09 -26.40 26.63
C GLY A 19 38.36 -25.12 25.83
N LYS A 20 37.39 -24.21 25.73
CA LYS A 20 37.60 -22.87 25.18
C LYS A 20 37.48 -21.84 26.30
N LYS A 21 38.60 -21.19 26.66
CA LYS A 21 38.61 -20.05 27.60
C LYS A 21 37.65 -18.98 27.06
N ARG A 22 36.67 -18.55 27.86
CA ARG A 22 35.85 -17.37 27.54
C ARG A 22 36.77 -16.15 27.62
N LYS A 23 37.10 -15.58 26.45
CA LYS A 23 37.78 -14.29 26.33
C LYS A 23 36.78 -13.23 26.81
N PHE A 24 37.15 -12.46 27.83
CA PHE A 24 36.39 -11.29 28.27
C PHE A 24 36.71 -10.15 27.29
N CYS A 25 35.71 -9.54 26.66
CA CYS A 25 35.94 -8.42 25.74
C CYS A 25 36.67 -7.30 26.49
N THR A 26 37.77 -6.81 25.91
CA THR A 26 38.49 -5.63 26.39
C THR A 26 37.85 -4.35 25.84
N ASP A 27 38.16 -3.18 26.42
CA ASP A 27 37.63 -1.90 25.92
C ASP A 27 38.02 -1.64 24.44
N GLU A 28 39.14 -2.21 23.98
CA GLU A 28 39.53 -2.24 22.55
C GLU A 28 38.58 -3.09 21.69
N ASP A 29 38.05 -4.20 22.21
CA ASP A 29 37.04 -5.02 21.53
C ASP A 29 35.68 -4.29 21.44
N MET A 30 35.43 -3.26 22.28
CA MET A 30 34.21 -2.43 22.21
C MET A 30 34.31 -1.27 21.21
N SER A 31 35.49 -0.64 21.07
CA SER A 31 35.69 0.38 20.03
C SER A 31 35.63 -0.20 18.62
N ASP A 32 36.16 -1.42 18.45
CA ASP A 32 36.06 -2.15 17.17
C ASP A 32 34.59 -2.51 16.84
N HIS A 33 33.75 -2.73 17.86
CA HIS A 33 32.32 -2.94 17.67
C HIS A 33 31.54 -1.66 17.37
N GLU A 34 31.88 -0.54 17.98
CA GLU A 34 31.27 0.77 17.65
C GLU A 34 31.64 1.19 16.22
N ASP A 35 32.89 1.01 15.81
CA ASP A 35 33.36 1.26 14.44
C ASP A 35 32.69 0.32 13.42
N GLU A 36 32.47 -0.96 13.78
CA GLU A 36 31.74 -1.91 12.94
C GLU A 36 30.25 -1.58 12.85
N VAL A 37 29.61 -1.15 13.95
CA VAL A 37 28.20 -0.72 13.96
C VAL A 37 28.04 0.55 13.13
N GLU A 38 28.90 1.55 13.27
CA GLU A 38 28.89 2.76 12.45
C GLU A 38 29.14 2.45 10.98
N LYS A 39 30.00 1.47 10.67
CA LYS A 39 30.27 1.01 9.31
C LYS A 39 29.11 0.21 8.73
N VAL A 40 28.38 -0.57 9.54
CA VAL A 40 27.16 -1.27 9.15
C VAL A 40 26.00 -0.28 8.95
N GLU A 41 25.87 0.73 9.79
CA GLU A 41 24.87 1.80 9.64
C GLU A 41 25.19 2.74 8.47
N SER A 42 26.45 3.08 8.27
CA SER A 42 26.96 3.81 7.09
C SER A 42 26.75 2.99 5.83
N SER A 43 26.98 1.68 5.87
CA SER A 43 26.69 0.77 4.75
C SER A 43 25.19 0.61 4.51
N ARG A 44 24.33 0.68 5.54
CA ARG A 44 22.86 0.76 5.41
C ARG A 44 22.39 2.10 4.83
N LYS A 45 23.01 3.22 5.22
CA LYS A 45 22.73 4.56 4.67
C LYS A 45 23.22 4.68 3.23
N LYS A 46 24.34 4.04 2.87
CA LYS A 46 24.94 4.02 1.52
C LYS A 46 24.31 2.97 0.60
N ALA A 47 23.71 1.93 1.17
CA ALA A 47 22.79 1.00 0.51
C ALA A 47 21.33 1.43 0.61
N LYS A 48 21.08 2.73 0.78
CA LYS A 48 19.92 3.36 0.14
C LYS A 48 20.17 3.23 -1.36
N ILE A 49 19.94 2.03 -1.89
CA ILE A 49 19.68 1.80 -3.30
C ILE A 49 18.69 2.91 -3.64
N GLU A 50 19.04 3.83 -4.52
CA GLU A 50 18.01 4.57 -5.23
C GLU A 50 17.20 3.51 -5.96
N SER A 51 16.15 3.03 -5.30
CA SER A 51 15.45 1.82 -5.71
C SER A 51 14.78 2.13 -7.03
N PHE A 52 15.24 1.48 -8.08
CA PHE A 52 14.58 1.45 -9.39
C PHE A 52 13.20 0.78 -9.35
N VAL A 53 12.74 0.37 -8.16
CA VAL A 53 11.48 -0.30 -7.91
C VAL A 53 10.56 0.69 -7.21
N THR A 54 9.37 0.90 -7.80
CA THR A 54 8.26 1.60 -7.17
C THR A 54 7.29 0.57 -6.63
N VAL A 55 6.89 0.69 -5.35
CA VAL A 55 5.86 -0.16 -4.74
C VAL A 55 4.46 0.40 -5.05
N LEU A 56 3.63 -0.40 -5.72
CA LEU A 56 2.21 -0.10 -5.95
C LEU A 56 1.34 -0.67 -4.82
N ASP A 57 0.09 -0.23 -4.74
CA ASP A 57 -0.90 -0.78 -3.84
C ASP A 57 -1.37 -2.19 -4.22
N GLY A 58 -2.16 -2.79 -3.33
CA GLY A 58 -2.66 -4.14 -3.47
C GLY A 58 -4.10 -4.23 -4.01
N GLY A 59 -4.71 -5.40 -3.84
CA GLY A 59 -6.07 -5.67 -4.32
C GLY A 59 -7.15 -4.97 -3.48
N MET A 60 -7.61 -3.80 -3.91
CA MET A 60 -8.68 -3.03 -3.26
C MET A 60 -9.93 -3.86 -2.95
N GLY A 61 -10.40 -4.66 -3.90
CA GLY A 61 -11.59 -5.50 -3.69
C GLY A 61 -11.43 -6.50 -2.54
N ARG A 62 -10.24 -7.08 -2.37
CA ARG A 62 -9.96 -8.00 -1.26
C ARG A 62 -9.85 -7.28 0.07
N GLU A 63 -9.18 -6.13 0.07
CA GLU A 63 -9.06 -5.29 1.28
C GLU A 63 -10.44 -4.85 1.79
N LEU A 64 -11.34 -4.50 0.88
CA LEU A 64 -12.71 -4.12 1.21
C LEU A 64 -13.54 -5.32 1.68
N ASP A 65 -13.46 -6.47 1.00
CA ASP A 65 -14.19 -7.70 1.35
C ASP A 65 -13.82 -8.22 2.76
N VAL A 66 -12.55 -8.14 3.14
CA VAL A 66 -12.09 -8.60 4.46
C VAL A 66 -12.51 -7.66 5.58
N ASN A 67 -12.43 -6.34 5.37
CA ASN A 67 -12.62 -5.36 6.42
C ASN A 67 -14.05 -4.80 6.48
N TYR A 68 -14.84 -4.96 5.41
CA TYR A 68 -16.19 -4.41 5.25
C TYR A 68 -17.15 -5.44 4.59
N PRO A 69 -17.32 -6.63 5.20
CA PRO A 69 -18.07 -7.74 4.59
C PRO A 69 -19.58 -7.49 4.45
N ASP A 70 -20.13 -6.49 5.15
CA ASP A 70 -21.57 -6.23 5.21
C ASP A 70 -22.15 -5.54 3.96
N LEU A 71 -21.31 -5.15 3.00
CA LEU A 71 -21.74 -4.51 1.75
C LEU A 71 -21.99 -5.54 0.65
N ASP A 72 -23.24 -6.03 0.57
CA ASP A 72 -23.67 -7.00 -0.44
C ASP A 72 -24.01 -6.35 -1.79
N PHE A 73 -22.98 -5.95 -2.54
CA PHE A 73 -23.11 -5.43 -3.90
C PHE A 73 -22.05 -6.05 -4.83
N LYS A 74 -22.06 -7.38 -4.94
CA LYS A 74 -21.07 -8.15 -5.72
C LYS A 74 -20.90 -7.66 -7.16
N ASP A 75 -21.99 -7.19 -7.77
CA ASP A 75 -21.97 -6.75 -9.17
C ASP A 75 -21.24 -5.43 -9.40
N ILE A 76 -21.28 -4.48 -8.46
CA ILE A 76 -20.68 -3.14 -8.60
C ILE A 76 -19.73 -2.81 -7.45
N TRP A 77 -19.12 -3.83 -6.85
CA TRP A 77 -18.38 -3.79 -5.59
C TRP A 77 -17.60 -2.49 -5.34
N SER A 78 -16.72 -2.06 -6.24
CA SER A 78 -15.93 -0.83 -6.02
C SER A 78 -16.78 0.44 -5.99
N ALA A 79 -17.82 0.52 -6.82
CA ALA A 79 -18.76 1.64 -6.87
C ALA A 79 -19.72 1.64 -5.67
N ALA A 80 -20.09 0.47 -5.16
CA ALA A 80 -20.96 0.35 -4.00
C ALA A 80 -20.32 0.91 -2.72
N HIS A 81 -19.02 0.67 -2.50
CA HIS A 81 -18.30 1.29 -1.39
C HIS A 81 -18.27 2.82 -1.53
N LEU A 82 -18.04 3.35 -2.73
CA LEU A 82 -18.06 4.79 -2.96
C LEU A 82 -19.44 5.43 -2.73
N LEU A 83 -20.51 4.70 -3.08
CA LEU A 83 -21.88 5.16 -2.92
C LEU A 83 -22.35 5.11 -1.46
N ASN A 84 -22.07 4.02 -0.75
CA ASN A 84 -22.70 3.72 0.53
C ASN A 84 -21.77 3.95 1.74
N GLN A 85 -20.46 3.74 1.57
CA GLN A 85 -19.48 3.79 2.66
C GLN A 85 -18.11 4.28 2.17
N PRO A 86 -17.98 5.51 1.63
CA PRO A 86 -16.73 5.97 1.02
C PRO A 86 -15.55 5.98 2.00
N GLY A 87 -15.80 6.07 3.30
CA GLY A 87 -14.78 5.94 4.34
C GLY A 87 -14.03 4.60 4.30
N SER A 88 -14.65 3.50 3.85
CA SER A 88 -13.97 2.21 3.71
C SER A 88 -12.84 2.26 2.69
N VAL A 89 -13.04 2.99 1.59
CA VAL A 89 -12.04 3.20 0.53
C VAL A 89 -10.86 4.03 1.05
N TYR A 90 -11.14 5.07 1.85
CA TYR A 90 -10.09 5.85 2.52
C TYR A 90 -9.22 4.98 3.43
N HIS A 91 -9.83 4.15 4.28
CA HIS A 91 -9.09 3.28 5.20
C HIS A 91 -8.29 2.18 4.46
N ALA A 92 -8.83 1.64 3.37
CA ALA A 92 -8.10 0.71 2.52
C ALA A 92 -6.85 1.37 1.90
N HIS A 93 -6.97 2.59 1.36
CA HIS A 93 -5.82 3.34 0.87
C HIS A 93 -4.80 3.63 1.96
N LEU A 94 -5.24 4.01 3.16
CA LEU A 94 -4.35 4.25 4.29
C LEU A 94 -3.58 2.98 4.69
N SER A 95 -4.23 1.81 4.61
CA SER A 95 -3.61 0.52 4.89
C SER A 95 -2.50 0.20 3.88
N PHE A 96 -2.72 0.45 2.58
CA PHE A 96 -1.68 0.31 1.56
C PHE A 96 -0.51 1.26 1.77
N ILE A 97 -0.78 2.54 2.06
CA ILE A 97 0.27 3.53 2.35
C ILE A 97 1.08 3.09 3.58
N SER A 98 0.41 2.65 4.64
CA SER A 98 1.05 2.20 5.88
C SER A 98 1.88 0.93 5.68
N ALA A 99 1.51 0.08 4.73
CA ALA A 99 2.27 -1.10 4.32
C ALA A 99 3.48 -0.76 3.41
N GLY A 100 3.65 0.50 3.02
CA GLY A 100 4.80 0.97 2.22
C GLY A 100 4.51 1.21 0.73
N ALA A 101 3.24 1.27 0.31
CA ALA A 101 2.91 1.63 -1.07
C ALA A 101 3.30 3.09 -1.36
N GLU A 102 4.04 3.30 -2.44
CA GLU A 102 4.43 4.62 -2.95
C GLU A 102 3.41 5.18 -3.94
N VAL A 103 2.63 4.30 -4.57
CA VAL A 103 1.56 4.65 -5.50
C VAL A 103 0.29 3.92 -5.07
N ILE A 104 -0.78 4.65 -4.85
CA ILE A 104 -2.14 4.10 -4.67
C ILE A 104 -3.00 4.38 -5.90
N THR A 105 -3.92 3.49 -6.21
CA THR A 105 -4.77 3.55 -7.41
C THR A 105 -6.21 3.87 -7.03
N THR A 106 -6.84 4.87 -7.67
CA THR A 106 -8.24 5.23 -7.36
C THR A 106 -9.19 4.04 -7.52
N SER A 107 -10.04 3.78 -6.51
CA SER A 107 -11.02 2.67 -6.47
C SER A 107 -12.26 2.84 -7.38
N ASN A 108 -12.08 3.24 -8.65
CA ASN A 108 -13.17 3.55 -9.59
C ASN A 108 -13.47 2.43 -10.61
N TYR A 109 -13.01 1.19 -10.35
CA TYR A 109 -13.04 0.12 -11.35
C TYR A 109 -14.44 -0.21 -11.91
N ALA A 110 -15.45 -0.30 -11.04
CA ALA A 110 -16.85 -0.51 -11.41
C ALA A 110 -17.61 0.79 -11.72
N CYS A 111 -16.94 1.95 -11.78
CA CYS A 111 -17.53 3.23 -12.14
C CYS A 111 -17.53 3.45 -13.66
N VAL A 112 -18.09 2.49 -14.41
CA VAL A 112 -18.27 2.55 -15.86
C VAL A 112 -19.71 2.23 -16.25
N PRO A 113 -20.20 2.69 -17.41
CA PRO A 113 -21.62 2.55 -17.77
C PRO A 113 -22.13 1.11 -17.72
N ALA A 114 -21.32 0.13 -18.16
CA ALA A 114 -21.71 -1.28 -18.16
C ALA A 114 -22.03 -1.84 -16.76
N PHE A 115 -21.31 -1.39 -15.73
CA PHE A 115 -21.54 -1.79 -14.35
C PHE A 115 -22.69 -0.99 -13.72
N LEU A 116 -22.72 0.32 -13.92
CA LEU A 116 -23.70 1.22 -13.30
C LEU A 116 -25.11 1.08 -13.88
N ALA A 117 -25.23 0.67 -15.14
CA ALA A 117 -26.52 0.39 -15.78
C ALA A 117 -27.29 -0.76 -15.12
N LYS A 118 -26.60 -1.72 -14.47
CA LYS A 118 -27.25 -2.80 -13.71
C LYS A 118 -28.08 -2.29 -12.53
N MET A 119 -27.76 -1.10 -12.04
CA MET A 119 -28.35 -0.47 -10.87
C MET A 119 -29.11 0.82 -11.21
N ASP A 120 -29.26 1.16 -12.50
CA ASP A 120 -29.89 2.39 -12.99
C ASP A 120 -29.29 3.68 -12.41
N ILE A 121 -27.96 3.72 -12.26
CA ILE A 121 -27.21 4.86 -11.66
C ILE A 121 -26.06 5.36 -12.55
N THR A 122 -26.19 5.22 -13.87
CA THR A 122 -25.15 5.66 -14.83
C THR A 122 -24.90 7.16 -14.75
N ASP A 123 -25.90 7.95 -14.36
CA ASP A 123 -25.81 9.39 -14.11
C ASP A 123 -24.81 9.74 -12.98
N LYS A 124 -24.62 8.85 -12.01
CA LYS A 124 -23.69 9.04 -10.88
C LYS A 124 -22.23 8.74 -11.20
N MET A 125 -21.92 8.28 -12.40
CA MET A 125 -20.58 7.80 -12.77
C MET A 125 -19.48 8.80 -12.43
N TYR A 126 -19.66 10.07 -12.79
CA TYR A 126 -18.65 11.10 -12.57
C TYR A 126 -18.49 11.46 -11.09
N ASP A 127 -19.59 11.51 -10.35
CA ASP A 127 -19.56 11.74 -8.91
C ASP A 127 -18.83 10.62 -8.19
N LEU A 128 -19.04 9.36 -8.58
CA LEU A 128 -18.34 8.22 -8.01
C LEU A 128 -16.84 8.25 -8.33
N ILE A 129 -16.46 8.58 -9.58
CA ILE A 129 -15.04 8.78 -9.94
C ILE A 129 -14.41 9.90 -9.10
N LYS A 130 -15.14 10.99 -8.88
CA LYS A 130 -14.71 12.10 -8.02
C LYS A 130 -14.53 11.65 -6.58
N VAL A 131 -15.54 11.02 -5.98
CA VAL A 131 -15.45 10.49 -4.60
C VAL A 131 -14.26 9.54 -4.46
N SER A 132 -14.01 8.69 -5.46
CA SER A 132 -12.89 7.76 -5.47
C SER A 132 -11.53 8.45 -5.35
N GLY A 133 -11.30 9.48 -6.16
CA GLY A 133 -10.05 10.25 -6.09
C GLY A 133 -9.95 11.09 -4.82
N GLU A 134 -11.07 11.61 -4.29
CA GLU A 134 -11.10 12.33 -3.01
C GLU A 134 -10.67 11.43 -1.86
N GLN A 135 -11.14 10.18 -1.80
CA GLN A 135 -10.71 9.23 -0.76
C GLN A 135 -9.22 8.89 -0.87
N ALA A 136 -8.69 8.71 -2.08
CA ALA A 136 -7.27 8.47 -2.31
C ALA A 136 -6.41 9.68 -1.90
N GLN A 137 -6.80 10.90 -2.28
CA GLN A 137 -6.11 12.12 -1.87
C GLN A 137 -6.17 12.32 -0.36
N LYS A 138 -7.34 12.08 0.25
CA LYS A 138 -7.51 12.16 1.71
C LYS A 138 -6.55 11.21 2.43
N ALA A 139 -6.41 9.97 1.95
CA ALA A 139 -5.46 9.00 2.50
C ALA A 139 -4.02 9.49 2.36
N LYS A 140 -3.64 9.95 1.17
CA LYS A 140 -2.31 10.53 0.90
C LYS A 140 -1.96 11.68 1.84
N ILE A 141 -2.83 12.69 1.97
CA ILE A 141 -2.53 13.88 2.79
C ILE A 141 -2.54 13.59 4.29
N SER A 142 -3.17 12.49 4.73
CA SER A 142 -3.17 12.08 6.13
C SER A 142 -1.86 11.41 6.58
N PHE A 143 -0.94 11.14 5.65
CA PHE A 143 0.35 10.52 5.94
C PHE A 143 1.45 11.58 6.09
N GLU A 144 2.33 11.43 7.08
CA GLU A 144 3.39 12.43 7.41
C GLU A 144 4.29 12.74 6.21
N ASN A 145 4.62 11.72 5.42
CA ASN A 145 5.41 11.85 4.19
C ASN A 145 4.55 11.88 2.93
N SER A 146 3.44 12.63 2.94
CA SER A 146 2.48 12.69 1.83
C SER A 146 3.10 13.04 0.46
N SER A 147 4.23 13.76 0.43
CA SER A 147 4.94 14.14 -0.80
C SER A 147 5.58 12.96 -1.54
N SER A 148 5.93 11.88 -0.84
CA SER A 148 6.47 10.66 -1.46
C SER A 148 5.37 9.75 -2.03
N ILE A 149 4.10 9.98 -1.65
CA ILE A 149 2.96 9.18 -2.10
C ILE A 149 2.37 9.77 -3.38
N ARG A 150 2.15 8.92 -4.38
CA ARG A 150 1.50 9.25 -5.65
C ARG A 150 0.12 8.61 -5.73
N VAL A 151 -0.80 9.30 -6.39
CA VAL A 151 -2.13 8.76 -6.71
C VAL A 151 -2.17 8.50 -8.20
N ALA A 152 -2.48 7.27 -8.57
CA ALA A 152 -2.69 6.82 -9.93
C ALA A 152 -4.19 6.76 -10.23
N GLY A 153 -4.56 7.26 -11.40
CA GLY A 153 -5.91 7.17 -11.90
C GLY A 153 -6.17 5.81 -12.53
N SER A 154 -7.15 5.07 -12.04
CA SER A 154 -7.61 3.84 -12.67
C SER A 154 -8.40 4.16 -13.94
N ILE A 155 -8.05 3.51 -15.04
CA ILE A 155 -8.81 3.48 -16.30
C ILE A 155 -9.31 2.04 -16.48
N PRO A 156 -10.50 1.71 -15.95
CA PRO A 156 -11.06 0.37 -16.03
C PRO A 156 -11.49 0.00 -17.45
N PRO A 157 -11.61 -1.31 -17.76
CA PRO A 157 -12.18 -1.77 -19.03
C PRO A 157 -13.53 -1.12 -19.33
N TYR A 158 -13.85 -1.00 -20.62
CA TYR A 158 -15.14 -0.48 -21.08
C TYR A 158 -16.35 -1.26 -20.48
N GLY A 159 -16.20 -2.57 -20.26
CA GLY A 159 -17.24 -3.44 -19.72
C GLY A 159 -16.69 -4.48 -18.73
N PHE A 160 -17.39 -5.60 -18.59
CA PHE A 160 -16.94 -6.69 -17.73
C PHE A 160 -15.65 -7.32 -18.26
N SER A 161 -14.62 -7.39 -17.41
CA SER A 161 -13.41 -8.16 -17.73
C SER A 161 -13.75 -9.61 -18.02
N TYR A 162 -13.11 -10.18 -19.05
CA TYR A 162 -13.21 -11.59 -19.42
C TYR A 162 -14.60 -12.07 -19.86
N MET A 163 -15.52 -11.16 -20.21
CA MET A 163 -16.78 -11.51 -20.85
C MET A 163 -16.72 -11.23 -22.35
N GLY A 164 -17.21 -12.15 -23.17
CA GLY A 164 -17.38 -11.99 -24.61
C GLY A 164 -18.50 -11.00 -24.92
N MET A 165 -18.28 -9.71 -24.60
CA MET A 165 -19.22 -8.65 -24.92
C MET A 165 -19.03 -8.24 -26.38
N LYS A 166 -20.14 -7.85 -27.03
CA LYS A 166 -20.07 -7.14 -28.30
C LYS A 166 -19.32 -5.84 -28.04
N ILE A 167 -18.11 -5.75 -28.60
CA ILE A 167 -17.29 -4.55 -28.53
C ILE A 167 -18.03 -3.47 -29.35
N PRO A 168 -18.34 -2.30 -28.76
CA PRO A 168 -18.95 -1.18 -29.48
C PRO A 168 -18.02 -0.65 -30.58
N ASP A 169 -18.50 0.31 -31.35
CA ASP A 169 -17.64 1.00 -32.30
C ASP A 169 -16.48 1.73 -31.58
N ASN A 170 -15.32 1.81 -32.25
CA ASN A 170 -14.13 2.45 -31.70
C ASN A 170 -14.39 3.88 -31.22
N SER A 171 -15.24 4.64 -31.91
CA SER A 171 -15.58 6.02 -31.54
C SER A 171 -16.26 6.09 -30.16
N GLU A 172 -17.13 5.14 -29.86
CA GLU A 172 -17.83 5.06 -28.58
C GLU A 172 -16.87 4.67 -27.44
N ILE A 173 -16.00 3.70 -27.71
CA ILE A 173 -14.98 3.25 -26.76
C ILE A 173 -14.02 4.39 -26.41
N ILE A 174 -13.51 5.09 -27.43
CA ILE A 174 -12.63 6.25 -27.25
C ILE A 174 -13.35 7.35 -26.46
N SER A 175 -14.62 7.64 -26.78
CA SER A 175 -15.41 8.63 -26.05
C SER A 175 -15.56 8.26 -24.57
N SER A 176 -15.85 7.00 -24.28
CA SER A 176 -16.00 6.49 -22.91
C SER A 176 -14.70 6.63 -22.10
N TYR A 177 -13.58 6.14 -22.64
CA TYR A 177 -12.29 6.25 -21.98
C TYR A 177 -11.83 7.70 -21.81
N ALA A 178 -12.06 8.56 -22.82
CA ALA A 178 -11.73 9.97 -22.72
C ALA A 178 -12.48 10.65 -21.57
N LYS A 179 -13.77 10.34 -21.39
CA LYS A 179 -14.58 10.87 -20.28
C LYS A 179 -14.03 10.43 -18.91
N ILE A 180 -13.73 9.14 -18.75
CA ILE A 180 -13.16 8.60 -17.51
C ILE A 180 -11.78 9.22 -17.24
N ALA A 181 -10.92 9.28 -18.26
CA ALA A 181 -9.58 9.84 -18.15
C ALA A 181 -9.62 11.32 -17.76
N ILE A 182 -10.48 12.12 -18.40
CA ILE A 182 -10.68 13.53 -18.04
C ILE A 182 -11.05 13.64 -16.56
N HIS A 183 -12.11 12.96 -16.11
CA HIS A 183 -12.58 13.08 -14.73
C HIS A 183 -11.61 12.53 -13.69
N THR A 184 -10.77 11.57 -14.07
CA THR A 184 -9.73 11.02 -13.19
C THR A 184 -8.51 11.94 -13.13
N LEU A 185 -8.10 12.52 -14.26
CA LEU A 185 -6.89 13.33 -14.39
C LEU A 185 -7.09 14.78 -13.93
N THR A 186 -8.24 15.40 -14.24
CA THR A 186 -8.49 16.82 -13.92
C THR A 186 -8.72 17.04 -12.43
N ASN A 187 -9.23 16.05 -11.72
CA ASN A 187 -9.66 16.23 -10.34
C ASN A 187 -8.57 15.93 -9.30
N PHE A 188 -7.54 15.14 -9.62
CA PHE A 188 -6.66 14.57 -8.59
C PHE A 188 -5.16 14.67 -8.82
N TYR A 189 -4.68 15.48 -9.77
CA TYR A 189 -3.25 15.57 -10.11
C TYR A 189 -2.60 14.19 -10.23
N ALA A 190 -3.32 13.23 -10.82
CA ALA A 190 -2.84 11.87 -10.99
C ALA A 190 -1.69 11.89 -12.00
N ARG A 191 -0.47 11.58 -11.54
CA ARG A 191 0.74 11.60 -12.38
C ARG A 191 0.94 10.30 -13.18
N LEU A 192 0.06 9.32 -13.01
CA LEU A 192 0.14 8.01 -13.67
C LEU A 192 -1.27 7.46 -13.94
N CYS A 193 -1.55 7.10 -15.19
CA CYS A 193 -2.76 6.34 -15.56
C CYS A 193 -2.41 4.86 -15.67
N LEU A 194 -3.18 4.00 -15.00
CA LEU A 194 -3.10 2.56 -15.20
C LEU A 194 -4.30 2.11 -16.04
N ALA A 195 -4.04 1.65 -17.26
CA ALA A 195 -5.04 0.97 -18.09
C ALA A 195 -4.79 -0.54 -17.98
N LEU A 196 -5.68 -1.24 -17.29
CA LEU A 196 -5.63 -2.70 -17.14
C LEU A 196 -6.55 -3.35 -18.19
N THR A 197 -6.17 -3.30 -19.46
CA THR A 197 -6.75 -4.18 -20.49
C THR A 197 -5.70 -4.62 -21.49
N ARG A 198 -5.13 -5.80 -21.26
CA ARG A 198 -4.44 -6.58 -22.27
C ARG A 198 -4.67 -8.07 -22.00
N LEU A 199 -5.61 -8.66 -22.74
CA LEU A 199 -5.53 -10.02 -23.26
C LEU A 199 -6.07 -9.98 -24.69
#